data_AF-A0AAA9SRY6-F1
#
_entry.id   AF-A0AAA9SRY6-F1
#
_cell.length_a   1.000
_cell.length_b   1.000
_cell.length_c   1.000
_cell.angle_alpha   90.00
_cell.angle_beta   90.00
_cell.angle_gamma   90.00
#
_symmetry.space_group_name_H-M   'P 1'
#
loop_
_entity.id
_entity.type
_entity.pdbx_description
1 polymer ?
#
loop_
_entity_poly.entity_id
_entity_poly.type
_entity_poly.pdbx_seq_one_letter_code
_entity_poly.pdbx_strand_id
1 'polypeptide(L)'
;MADPGGGAVYNGTPHNQSAADCHGGNCWKNGVVKESQQNGNSNFYRPIVESFEEAPLHVMVFTYLGYGIGTLFGYLRDFLRNSGIEKCNAAVEREEQKDFVPLYQNFENFYIRNIYMRIRDNWNRPICSAPGAVFDVMERVTDDYNWTFRFTGRIIKDVINMGSYNFLGLAAKYDESMRTVKEVIETYGLGVGSTRQEMGTLDKHKELEDLVAKFLNVEAAMVFGMGFATNSMNIPALVGKGCLILSDELNHASLVLGARLSGATIRIFKHNRKEKVFLSDPCLMGMFQGFEEEMEGLFIKTEGGFKKRGKCSTSR
;
A
#
# COMPACT_ATOMS: atom_id res chain seq x y z
N MET A 1 42.27 -10.76 12.09
CA MET A 1 42.47 -10.96 13.54
C MET A 1 41.54 -9.99 14.27
N ALA A 2 40.87 -10.49 15.30
CA ALA A 2 39.66 -9.93 15.91
C ALA A 2 39.84 -8.62 16.69
N ASP A 3 38.83 -7.75 16.64
CA ASP A 3 38.17 -7.20 17.83
C ASP A 3 36.70 -6.83 17.50
N PRO A 4 35.70 -7.43 18.20
CA PRO A 4 34.27 -7.19 18.03
C PRO A 4 33.71 -6.29 19.15
N GLY A 5 33.31 -5.05 18.85
CA GLY A 5 32.75 -4.14 19.85
C GLY A 5 31.72 -3.20 19.25
N GLY A 6 30.45 -3.49 19.50
CA GLY A 6 29.30 -2.75 18.99
C GLY A 6 29.14 -1.35 19.59
N GLY A 7 28.50 -0.48 18.80
CA GLY A 7 28.05 0.84 19.22
C GLY A 7 26.87 1.29 18.36
N ALA A 8 25.74 0.57 18.43
CA ALA A 8 24.48 1.10 17.91
C ALA A 8 24.05 2.26 18.81
N VAL A 9 23.97 3.45 18.24
CA VAL A 9 23.53 4.69 18.88
C VAL A 9 22.05 4.55 19.23
N TYR A 10 21.75 4.38 20.52
CA TYR A 10 20.43 4.62 21.09
C TYR A 10 20.50 5.92 21.86
N ASN A 11 19.62 6.88 21.57
CA ASN A 11 19.16 7.83 22.58
C ASN A 11 17.79 8.41 22.20
N GLY A 12 16.83 8.09 23.05
CA GLY A 12 15.49 8.64 23.11
C GLY A 12 14.93 8.29 24.49
N THR A 13 15.32 9.06 25.50
CA THR A 13 14.84 8.97 26.89
C THR A 13 13.40 9.50 26.99
N PRO A 14 12.42 8.71 27.47
CA PRO A 14 11.22 9.26 28.07
C PRO A 14 11.53 9.62 29.53
N HIS A 15 11.18 10.84 29.93
CA HIS A 15 11.33 11.33 31.31
C HIS A 15 10.64 10.39 32.31
N ASN A 16 11.40 9.99 33.32
CA ASN A 16 10.99 9.16 34.44
C ASN A 16 10.32 10.03 35.52
N GLN A 17 9.19 9.58 36.07
CA GLN A 17 8.77 9.95 37.42
C GLN A 17 8.81 8.71 38.31
N SER A 18 9.58 8.84 39.39
CA SER A 18 9.65 8.06 40.63
C SER A 18 9.97 6.57 40.54
N ALA A 19 11.18 6.26 41.01
CA ALA A 19 11.68 4.95 41.36
C ALA A 19 10.88 4.29 42.50
N ALA A 20 10.73 2.97 42.42
CA ALA A 20 10.63 2.08 43.57
C ALA A 20 11.24 0.73 43.20
N ASP A 21 12.06 0.22 44.10
CA ASP A 21 12.97 -0.92 43.98
C ASP A 21 12.32 -2.24 43.58
N CYS A 22 13.01 -3.02 42.76
CA CYS A 22 12.91 -4.49 42.75
C CYS A 22 14.26 -5.10 42.33
N HIS A 23 14.96 -5.68 43.30
CA HIS A 23 16.08 -6.61 43.11
C HIS A 23 15.58 -7.92 42.47
N GLY A 24 16.31 -8.42 41.47
CA GLY A 24 16.09 -9.77 40.92
C GLY A 24 16.55 -9.88 39.47
N GLY A 25 17.62 -10.65 39.24
CA GLY A 25 18.25 -10.79 37.93
C GLY A 25 17.31 -11.42 36.88
N ASN A 26 17.02 -10.66 35.83
CA ASN A 26 16.83 -11.10 34.44
C ASN A 26 16.39 -9.89 33.61
N CYS A 27 17.33 -9.19 32.97
CA CYS A 27 16.99 -8.19 31.97
C CYS A 27 17.90 -8.39 30.75
N TRP A 28 17.29 -8.70 29.59
CA TRP A 28 17.99 -8.81 28.31
C TRP A 28 17.40 -7.85 27.28
N LYS A 29 18.31 -7.30 26.46
CA LYS A 29 18.03 -6.54 25.23
C LYS A 29 17.23 -7.42 24.25
N ASN A 30 16.33 -6.77 23.50
CA ASN A 30 15.48 -7.31 22.43
C ASN A 30 14.14 -7.96 22.84
N GLY A 31 13.54 -7.56 23.95
CA GLY A 31 12.08 -7.64 24.12
C GLY A 31 11.43 -9.03 24.11
N VAL A 32 12.20 -10.12 24.12
CA VAL A 32 11.66 -11.48 24.25
C VAL A 32 11.79 -11.89 25.71
N VAL A 33 10.71 -11.77 26.46
CA VAL A 33 10.59 -12.34 27.81
C VAL A 33 10.35 -13.84 27.67
N LYS A 34 11.25 -14.66 28.24
CA LYS A 34 11.19 -16.13 28.18
C LYS A 34 9.99 -16.75 28.93
N GLU A 35 9.24 -15.97 29.70
CA GLU A 35 8.14 -16.46 30.54
C GLU A 35 6.78 -16.58 29.83
N SER A 36 6.63 -16.19 28.56
CA SER A 36 5.34 -16.34 27.88
C SER A 36 5.08 -17.76 27.32
N GLN A 37 6.00 -18.72 27.49
CA GLN A 37 5.80 -20.09 27.03
C GLN A 37 5.30 -21.07 28.10
N GLN A 38 5.09 -20.64 29.35
CA GLN A 38 4.55 -21.53 30.39
C GLN A 38 3.60 -20.79 31.34
N ASN A 39 2.38 -20.49 30.85
CA ASN A 39 1.18 -20.61 31.68
C ASN A 39 -0.07 -20.51 30.81
N GLY A 40 -0.71 -21.66 30.60
CA GLY A 40 -1.96 -21.80 29.88
C GLY A 40 -3.14 -21.23 30.68
N ASN A 41 -3.28 -19.91 30.69
CA ASN A 41 -4.52 -19.27 31.11
C ASN A 41 -4.92 -18.18 30.09
N SER A 42 -5.67 -18.61 29.08
CA SER A 42 -6.11 -17.82 27.93
C SER A 42 -7.33 -16.94 28.23
N ASN A 43 -7.24 -16.04 29.22
CA ASN A 43 -8.38 -15.20 29.63
C ASN A 43 -8.25 -13.70 29.34
N PHE A 44 -7.35 -13.31 28.43
CA PHE A 44 -7.35 -11.96 27.82
C PHE A 44 -7.77 -12.01 26.34
N TYR A 45 -8.94 -12.61 26.07
CA TYR A 45 -9.65 -12.39 24.81
C TYR A 45 -10.74 -11.37 25.06
N ARG A 46 -10.42 -10.07 24.97
CA ARG A 46 -11.46 -9.11 24.57
C ARG A 46 -11.67 -9.34 23.07
N PRO A 47 -12.88 -9.68 22.62
CA PRO A 47 -13.20 -9.60 21.20
C PRO A 47 -12.88 -8.16 20.78
N ILE A 48 -12.05 -7.98 19.76
CA ILE A 48 -11.96 -6.70 19.08
C ILE A 48 -13.35 -6.52 18.46
N VAL A 49 -14.17 -5.66 19.06
CA VAL A 49 -15.47 -5.28 18.51
C VAL A 49 -15.16 -4.37 17.33
N GLU A 50 -15.03 -4.96 16.15
CA GLU A 50 -14.94 -4.22 14.89
C GLU A 50 -16.31 -3.61 14.56
N SER A 51 -16.56 -2.40 15.03
CA SER A 51 -17.69 -1.59 14.56
C SER A 51 -17.20 -0.69 13.42
N PHE A 52 -17.06 -1.26 12.22
CA PHE A 52 -17.01 -0.43 11.03
C PHE A 52 -18.43 -0.20 10.57
N GLU A 53 -18.94 1.00 10.81
CA GLU A 53 -20.23 1.42 10.29
C GLU A 53 -20.19 1.29 8.76
N GLU A 54 -21.11 0.49 8.22
CA GLU A 54 -21.36 0.53 6.78
C GLU A 54 -21.73 1.97 6.42
N ALA A 55 -21.15 2.48 5.34
CA ALA A 55 -21.40 3.85 4.92
C ALA A 55 -22.92 4.06 4.83
N PRO A 56 -23.50 4.99 5.61
CA PRO A 56 -24.93 5.20 5.61
C PRO A 56 -25.44 5.44 4.19
N LEU A 57 -26.62 4.92 3.86
CA LEU A 57 -27.17 4.98 2.50
C LEU A 57 -27.19 6.41 1.93
N HIS A 58 -27.46 7.41 2.78
CA HIS A 58 -27.46 8.81 2.38
C HIS A 58 -26.08 9.28 1.88
N VAL A 59 -24.97 8.82 2.49
CA VAL A 59 -23.60 9.15 2.05
C VAL A 59 -23.36 8.59 0.65
N MET A 60 -23.77 7.35 0.40
CA MET A 60 -23.68 6.74 -0.93
C MET A 60 -24.50 7.52 -1.95
N VAL A 61 -25.76 7.85 -1.64
CA VAL A 61 -26.65 8.62 -2.52
C VAL A 61 -26.08 10.00 -2.84
N PHE A 62 -25.65 10.77 -1.82
CA PHE A 62 -25.07 12.09 -2.03
C PHE A 62 -23.75 12.03 -2.81
N THR A 63 -22.96 10.99 -2.61
CA THR A 63 -21.72 10.76 -3.36
C THR A 63 -22.02 10.55 -4.84
N TYR A 64 -22.95 9.65 -5.18
CA TYR A 64 -23.34 9.42 -6.57
C TYR A 64 -24.05 10.62 -7.20
N LEU A 65 -24.87 11.34 -6.44
CA LEU A 65 -25.48 12.58 -6.88
C LEU A 65 -24.41 13.63 -7.21
N GLY A 66 -23.39 13.76 -6.36
CA GLY A 66 -22.25 14.64 -6.60
C GLY A 66 -21.48 14.29 -7.88
N TYR A 67 -21.21 13.01 -8.12
CA TYR A 67 -20.62 12.54 -9.38
C TYR A 67 -21.51 12.84 -10.59
N GLY A 68 -22.82 12.66 -10.45
CA GLY A 68 -23.80 12.99 -11.50
C GLY A 68 -23.79 14.48 -11.84
N ILE A 69 -23.90 15.35 -10.84
CA ILE A 69 -23.87 16.81 -11.01
C ILE A 69 -22.55 17.26 -11.64
N GLY A 70 -21.42 16.75 -11.14
CA GLY A 70 -20.09 17.07 -11.68
C GLY A 70 -19.94 16.65 -13.14
N THR A 71 -20.48 15.50 -13.51
CA THR A 71 -20.48 14.99 -14.88
C THR A 71 -21.37 15.84 -15.80
N LEU A 72 -22.58 16.20 -15.36
CA LEU A 72 -23.47 17.08 -16.12
C LEU A 72 -22.84 18.45 -16.38
N PHE A 73 -22.22 19.05 -15.35
CA PHE A 73 -21.48 20.30 -15.51
C PHE A 73 -20.27 20.16 -16.44
N GLY A 74 -19.59 19.02 -16.42
CA GLY A 74 -18.51 18.74 -17.35
C GLY A 74 -18.98 18.75 -18.79
N TYR A 75 -20.08 18.06 -19.11
CA TYR A 75 -20.63 18.04 -20.47
C TYR A 75 -21.16 19.40 -20.91
N LEU A 76 -21.79 20.15 -20.01
CA LEU A 76 -22.22 21.51 -20.29
C LEU A 76 -21.02 22.40 -20.66
N ARG A 77 -19.91 22.32 -19.94
CA ARG A 77 -18.70 23.11 -20.27
C ARG A 77 -18.07 22.70 -21.58
N ASP A 78 -18.04 21.40 -21.91
CA ASP A 78 -17.57 20.95 -23.21
C ASP A 78 -18.44 21.48 -24.34
N PHE A 79 -19.77 21.50 -24.14
CA PHE A 79 -20.68 22.17 -25.07
C PHE A 79 -20.35 23.67 -25.21
N LEU A 80 -20.18 24.39 -24.10
CA LEU A 80 -19.84 25.83 -24.14
C LEU A 80 -18.50 26.12 -24.85
N ARG A 81 -17.51 25.22 -24.70
CA ARG A 81 -16.23 25.32 -25.42
C ARG A 81 -16.40 25.05 -26.92
N ASN A 82 -17.19 24.06 -27.29
CA ASN A 82 -17.50 23.75 -28.68
C ASN A 82 -18.29 24.89 -29.36
N SER A 83 -19.14 25.59 -28.59
CA SER A 83 -19.85 26.79 -29.05
C SER A 83 -19.01 28.08 -29.01
N GLY A 84 -17.73 28.00 -28.62
CA GLY A 84 -16.82 29.16 -28.58
C GLY A 84 -17.06 30.16 -27.45
N ILE A 85 -17.94 29.83 -26.50
CA ILE A 85 -18.30 30.70 -25.37
C ILE A 85 -17.22 30.63 -24.27
N GLU A 86 -16.67 29.44 -24.03
CA GLU A 86 -15.62 29.22 -23.04
C GLU A 86 -14.28 28.91 -23.73
N LYS A 87 -13.19 29.54 -23.27
CA LYS A 87 -11.83 29.24 -23.76
C LYS A 87 -11.41 27.82 -23.36
N CYS A 88 -10.88 27.06 -24.32
CA CYS A 88 -10.30 25.75 -24.06
C CYS A 88 -8.78 25.90 -23.82
N ASN A 89 -8.34 25.74 -22.56
CA ASN A 89 -6.91 25.72 -22.22
C ASN A 89 -6.28 24.34 -22.47
N ALA A 90 -7.09 23.33 -22.82
CA ALA A 90 -6.60 21.99 -23.13
C ALA A 90 -5.89 21.99 -24.49
N ALA A 91 -4.80 21.22 -24.59
CA ALA A 91 -4.22 20.91 -25.88
C ALA A 91 -5.27 20.18 -26.74
N VAL A 92 -5.60 20.77 -27.88
CA VAL A 92 -6.46 20.14 -28.89
C VAL A 92 -5.55 19.38 -29.84
N GLU A 93 -5.96 18.17 -30.20
CA GLU A 93 -5.26 17.36 -31.17
C GLU A 93 -5.19 18.09 -32.51
N ARG A 94 -4.00 18.15 -33.11
CA ARG A 94 -3.81 18.80 -34.42
C ARG A 94 -4.56 18.00 -35.48
N GLU A 95 -5.06 18.69 -36.51
CA GLU A 95 -5.76 18.03 -37.64
C GLU A 95 -4.94 16.88 -38.24
N GLU A 96 -3.63 17.07 -38.37
CA GLU A 96 -2.67 16.07 -38.89
C GLU A 96 -2.55 14.81 -38.02
N GLN A 97 -2.99 14.85 -36.76
CA GLN A 97 -2.85 13.75 -35.80
C GLN A 97 -4.15 12.96 -35.61
N LYS A 98 -5.28 13.43 -36.17
CA LYS A 98 -6.59 12.77 -36.02
C LYS A 98 -6.68 11.39 -36.66
N ASP A 99 -5.79 11.09 -37.61
CA ASP A 99 -5.71 9.78 -38.26
C ASP A 99 -4.97 8.73 -37.41
N PHE A 100 -4.32 9.13 -36.31
CA PHE A 100 -3.67 8.21 -35.39
C PHE A 100 -4.67 7.64 -34.37
N VAL A 101 -4.36 6.45 -33.85
CA VAL A 101 -5.14 5.86 -32.76
C VAL A 101 -5.03 6.78 -31.54
N PRO A 102 -6.15 7.25 -30.96
CA PRO A 102 -6.10 8.15 -29.82
C PRO A 102 -5.44 7.46 -28.63
N LEU A 103 -4.49 8.15 -28.00
CA LEU A 103 -3.76 7.64 -26.83
C LEU A 103 -4.65 7.50 -25.59
N TYR A 104 -5.74 8.27 -25.51
CA TYR A 104 -6.64 8.32 -24.36
C TYR A 104 -8.06 8.01 -24.78
N GLN A 105 -8.81 7.36 -23.89
CA GLN A 105 -10.24 7.14 -24.10
C GLN A 105 -11.02 8.45 -23.93
N ASN A 106 -12.17 8.56 -24.61
CA ASN A 106 -13.02 9.75 -24.57
C ASN A 106 -13.41 10.17 -23.14
N PHE A 107 -13.68 9.19 -22.26
CA PHE A 107 -14.03 9.46 -20.87
C PHE A 107 -12.85 9.96 -20.04
N GLU A 108 -11.64 9.45 -20.27
CA GLU A 108 -10.44 9.92 -19.56
C GLU A 108 -10.13 11.37 -19.91
N ASN A 109 -10.21 11.72 -21.20
CA ASN A 109 -10.05 13.09 -21.67
C ASN A 109 -11.09 14.03 -21.02
N PHE A 110 -12.36 13.59 -21.00
CA PHE A 110 -13.44 14.31 -20.34
C PHE A 110 -13.15 14.50 -18.85
N TYR A 111 -12.82 13.43 -18.13
CA TYR A 111 -12.56 13.44 -16.70
C TYR A 111 -11.39 14.36 -16.37
N ILE A 112 -10.28 14.26 -17.11
CA ILE A 112 -9.10 15.07 -16.88
C ILE A 112 -9.43 16.55 -17.04
N ARG A 113 -10.00 16.92 -18.19
CA ARG A 113 -10.30 18.31 -18.57
C ARG A 113 -11.32 18.98 -17.64
N ASN A 114 -12.35 18.25 -17.21
CA ASN A 114 -13.50 18.83 -16.52
C ASN A 114 -13.49 18.62 -15.01
N ILE A 115 -12.97 17.50 -14.53
CA ILE A 115 -13.06 17.10 -13.13
C ILE A 115 -11.68 17.16 -12.48
N TYR A 116 -10.71 16.40 -13.00
CA TYR A 116 -9.39 16.26 -12.40
C TYR A 116 -8.66 17.60 -12.25
N MET A 117 -8.64 18.43 -13.30
CA MET A 117 -7.95 19.72 -13.24
C MET A 117 -8.46 20.58 -12.08
N ARG A 118 -9.75 20.53 -11.75
CA ARG A 118 -10.31 21.32 -10.63
C ARG A 118 -9.88 20.79 -9.27
N ILE A 119 -9.82 19.47 -9.10
CA ILE A 119 -9.54 18.85 -7.81
C ILE A 119 -8.06 18.65 -7.53
N ARG A 120 -7.20 18.64 -8.57
CA ARG A 120 -5.77 18.31 -8.43
C ARG A 120 -5.02 19.24 -7.49
N ASP A 121 -5.51 20.47 -7.27
CA ASP A 121 -4.85 21.36 -6.32
C ASP A 121 -4.85 20.81 -4.88
N ASN A 122 -5.89 20.04 -4.53
CA ASN A 122 -6.03 19.48 -3.19
C ASN A 122 -5.00 18.38 -2.91
N TRP A 123 -4.61 17.58 -3.91
CA TRP A 123 -3.87 16.32 -3.67
C TRP A 123 -2.43 16.35 -4.22
N ASN A 124 -2.14 17.20 -5.20
CA ASN A 124 -0.83 17.23 -5.86
C ASN A 124 0.08 18.33 -5.31
N ARG A 125 -0.07 18.75 -4.05
CA ARG A 125 0.75 19.84 -3.51
C ARG A 125 2.19 19.36 -3.30
N PRO A 126 3.21 20.14 -3.72
CA PRO A 126 4.60 19.72 -3.57
C PRO A 126 5.01 19.76 -2.09
N ILE A 127 5.57 18.65 -1.62
CA ILE A 127 6.18 18.57 -0.29
C ILE A 127 7.65 18.98 -0.41
N CYS A 128 8.12 19.82 0.52
CA CYS A 128 9.46 20.40 0.49
C CYS A 128 10.32 20.08 1.72
N SER A 129 9.81 19.26 2.64
CA SER A 129 10.58 18.74 3.77
C SER A 129 10.60 17.21 3.77
N ALA A 130 11.32 16.64 4.74
CA ALA A 130 11.24 15.21 5.01
C ALA A 130 9.78 14.78 5.34
N PRO A 131 9.35 13.59 4.89
CA PRO A 131 7.99 13.10 5.11
C PRO A 131 7.80 12.59 6.54
N GLY A 132 7.52 13.51 7.47
CA GLY A 132 7.26 13.24 8.88
C GLY A 132 5.78 13.25 9.26
N ALA A 133 5.52 13.27 10.57
CA ALA A 133 4.20 13.54 11.15
C ALA A 133 3.71 14.97 10.80
N VAL A 134 4.66 15.88 10.60
CA VAL A 134 4.45 17.18 9.98
C VAL A 134 5.38 17.32 8.78
N PHE A 135 4.95 18.05 7.75
CA PHE A 135 5.78 18.40 6.62
C PHE A 135 5.46 19.79 6.08
N ASP A 136 6.41 20.33 5.33
CA ASP A 136 6.30 21.63 4.68
C ASP A 136 5.78 21.47 3.26
N VAL A 137 4.86 22.36 2.87
CA VAL A 137 4.24 22.37 1.55
C VAL A 137 4.57 23.67 0.84
N MET A 138 5.00 23.58 -0.41
CA MET A 138 5.21 24.77 -1.23
C MET A 138 3.86 25.35 -1.65
N GLU A 139 3.68 26.64 -1.35
CA GLU A 139 2.52 27.38 -1.81
C GLU A 139 2.60 27.56 -3.33
N ARG A 140 1.47 27.29 -3.98
CA ARG A 140 1.28 27.52 -5.40
C ARG A 140 -0.03 28.24 -5.62
N VAL A 141 -0.05 29.06 -6.66
CA VAL A 141 -1.24 29.77 -7.10
C VAL A 141 -1.49 29.41 -8.55
N THR A 142 -2.77 29.36 -8.92
CA THR A 142 -3.22 29.24 -10.30
C THR A 142 -4.05 30.47 -10.63
N ASP A 143 -3.86 30.99 -11.83
CA ASP A 143 -4.66 32.09 -12.37
C ASP A 143 -5.59 31.58 -13.51
N ASP A 144 -5.57 30.27 -13.77
CA ASP A 144 -6.16 29.65 -14.95
C ASP A 144 -7.02 28.41 -14.63
N TYR A 145 -7.66 28.37 -13.46
CA TYR A 145 -8.50 27.25 -13.00
C TYR A 145 -7.74 25.92 -12.85
N ASN A 146 -6.58 25.98 -12.21
CA ASN A 146 -5.69 24.86 -11.96
C ASN A 146 -5.18 24.21 -13.26
N TRP A 147 -5.01 24.93 -14.37
CA TRP A 147 -4.40 24.37 -15.59
C TRP A 147 -2.87 24.46 -15.53
N THR A 148 -2.37 25.54 -14.96
CA THR A 148 -0.96 25.74 -14.60
C THR A 148 -0.85 26.22 -13.16
N PHE A 149 0.35 26.06 -12.60
CA PHE A 149 0.65 26.53 -11.26
C PHE A 149 1.95 27.30 -11.28
N ARG A 150 1.95 28.46 -10.63
CA ARG A 150 3.18 29.19 -10.29
C ARG A 150 3.47 29.02 -8.82
N PHE A 151 4.73 28.74 -8.49
CA PHE A 151 5.19 28.71 -7.11
C PHE A 151 5.40 30.13 -6.62
N THR A 152 4.88 30.46 -5.44
CA THR A 152 5.05 31.80 -4.85
C THR A 152 6.39 31.97 -4.14
N GLY A 153 7.14 30.87 -3.96
CA GLY A 153 8.34 30.82 -3.12
C GLY A 153 8.04 30.74 -1.63
N ARG A 154 6.77 30.93 -1.22
CA ARG A 154 6.35 30.78 0.17
C ARG A 154 6.19 29.30 0.51
N ILE A 155 6.61 28.94 1.71
CA ILE A 155 6.46 27.60 2.27
C ILE A 155 5.44 27.67 3.40
N ILE A 156 4.41 26.83 3.31
CA ILE A 156 3.46 26.57 4.39
C ILE A 156 4.10 25.51 5.27
N LYS A 157 4.47 25.92 6.48
CA LYS A 157 5.21 25.05 7.42
C LYS A 157 4.27 24.26 8.31
N ASP A 158 4.81 23.16 8.85
CA ASP A 158 4.20 22.37 9.92
C ASP A 158 2.78 21.85 9.60
N VAL A 159 2.57 21.41 8.35
CA VAL A 159 1.30 20.81 7.92
C VAL A 159 1.19 19.40 8.46
N ILE A 160 0.07 19.07 9.10
CA ILE A 160 -0.15 17.76 9.71
C ILE A 160 -0.35 16.67 8.65
N ASN A 161 0.39 15.58 8.78
CA ASN A 161 0.33 14.43 7.90
C ASN A 161 -0.61 13.34 8.44
N MET A 162 -1.85 13.34 7.95
CA MET A 162 -2.86 12.34 8.33
C MET A 162 -2.95 11.15 7.36
N GLY A 163 -2.13 11.12 6.29
CA GLY A 163 -2.24 10.17 5.18
C GLY A 163 -1.04 9.25 4.99
N SER A 164 -0.06 9.29 5.88
CA SER A 164 1.20 8.56 5.72
C SER A 164 1.14 7.12 6.24
N TYR A 165 1.88 6.24 5.56
CA TYR A 165 2.17 4.88 6.03
C TYR A 165 3.51 4.80 6.81
N ASN A 166 4.18 5.93 7.05
CA ASN A 166 5.43 6.01 7.80
C ASN A 166 5.19 6.00 9.32
N PHE A 167 4.57 4.93 9.84
CA PHE A 167 4.11 4.86 11.23
C PHE A 167 5.24 5.00 12.26
N LEU A 168 6.41 4.44 11.97
CA LEU A 168 7.58 4.49 12.84
C LEU A 168 8.48 5.72 12.60
N GLY A 169 8.11 6.59 11.64
CA GLY A 169 8.89 7.78 11.31
C GLY A 169 10.27 7.48 10.70
N LEU A 170 10.54 6.24 10.28
CA LEU A 170 11.85 5.82 9.78
C LEU A 170 12.27 6.61 8.53
N ALA A 171 11.31 6.97 7.66
CA ALA A 171 11.61 7.76 6.46
C ALA A 171 11.90 9.24 6.73
N ALA A 172 11.65 9.74 7.95
CA ALA A 172 11.88 11.14 8.32
C ALA A 172 13.22 11.36 9.05
N LYS A 173 13.88 10.28 9.48
CA LYS A 173 15.16 10.38 10.17
C LYS A 173 16.29 10.58 9.16
N TYR A 174 16.78 11.81 9.07
CA TYR A 174 17.96 12.15 8.28
C TYR A 174 19.21 11.87 9.12
N ASP A 175 19.52 10.59 9.33
CA ASP A 175 20.57 10.12 10.22
C ASP A 175 21.62 9.25 9.49
N GLU A 176 22.23 8.31 10.21
CA GLU A 176 23.16 7.31 9.70
C GLU A 176 22.61 6.55 8.48
N SER A 177 21.29 6.32 8.39
CA SER A 177 20.67 5.61 7.27
C SER A 177 20.85 6.35 5.93
N MET A 178 20.70 7.68 5.90
CA MET A 178 20.89 8.47 4.68
C MET A 178 22.35 8.54 4.26
N ARG A 179 23.29 8.52 5.23
CA ARG A 179 24.72 8.41 4.93
C ARG A 179 25.03 7.09 4.25
N THR A 180 24.54 5.97 4.78
CA THR A 180 24.70 4.64 4.17
C THR A 180 24.08 4.60 2.77
N VAL A 181 22.88 5.16 2.59
CA VAL A 181 22.23 5.25 1.27
C VAL A 181 23.11 6.05 0.29
N LYS A 182 23.65 7.20 0.72
CA LYS A 182 24.54 8.01 -0.11
C LYS A 182 25.80 7.25 -0.53
N GLU A 183 26.47 6.60 0.42
CA GLU A 183 27.68 5.81 0.15
C GLU A 183 27.40 4.67 -0.86
N VAL A 184 26.26 3.99 -0.72
CA VAL A 184 25.84 2.94 -1.66
C VAL A 184 25.53 3.53 -3.03
N ILE A 185 24.84 4.67 -3.12
CA ILE A 185 24.57 5.33 -4.40
C ILE A 185 25.87 5.77 -5.10
N GLU A 186 26.83 6.31 -4.35
CA GLU A 186 28.13 6.71 -4.91
C GLU A 186 28.93 5.50 -5.42
N THR A 187 28.76 4.33 -4.79
CA THR A 187 29.48 3.11 -5.16
C THR A 187 28.81 2.34 -6.31
N TYR A 188 27.48 2.20 -6.29
CA TYR A 188 26.73 1.34 -7.21
C TYR A 188 25.92 2.12 -8.27
N GLY A 189 25.79 3.43 -8.12
CA GLY A 189 24.92 4.26 -8.95
C GLY A 189 23.46 4.24 -8.51
N LEU A 190 22.59 4.89 -9.31
CA LEU A 190 21.18 5.08 -8.98
C LEU A 190 20.27 3.90 -9.33
N GLY A 191 20.72 2.99 -10.19
CA GLY A 191 19.87 1.91 -10.67
C GLY A 191 20.65 0.82 -11.39
N VAL A 192 20.08 -0.38 -11.35
CA VAL A 192 20.65 -1.55 -11.99
C VAL A 192 19.92 -1.77 -13.31
N GLY A 193 20.60 -1.56 -14.43
CA GLY A 193 20.04 -1.65 -15.78
C GLY A 193 19.84 -3.07 -16.32
N SER A 194 19.70 -4.07 -15.44
CA SER A 194 19.58 -5.49 -15.80
C SER A 194 18.66 -6.21 -14.83
N THR A 195 18.09 -7.34 -15.28
CA THR A 195 17.19 -8.17 -14.47
C THR A 195 17.97 -8.97 -13.43
N ARG A 196 17.30 -9.37 -12.34
CA ARG A 196 17.92 -10.19 -11.27
C ARG A 196 18.53 -11.51 -11.79
N GLN A 197 17.98 -12.07 -12.87
CA GLN A 197 18.42 -13.33 -13.47
C GLN A 197 19.75 -13.19 -14.22
N GLU A 198 20.06 -12.00 -14.74
CA GLU A 198 21.28 -11.73 -15.49
C GLU A 198 22.33 -11.06 -14.58
N MET A 199 22.59 -9.77 -14.80
CA MET A 199 23.59 -8.99 -14.05
C MET A 199 22.93 -8.06 -13.03
N GLY A 200 21.64 -8.23 -12.76
CA GLY A 200 20.87 -7.32 -11.93
C GLY A 200 20.96 -7.55 -10.41
N THR A 201 21.61 -8.63 -9.97
CA THR A 201 21.67 -8.98 -8.55
C THR A 201 22.92 -8.40 -7.89
N LEU A 202 22.74 -7.33 -7.12
CA LEU A 202 23.78 -6.78 -6.24
C LEU A 202 23.92 -7.58 -4.94
N ASP A 203 25.08 -7.52 -4.32
CA ASP A 203 25.34 -8.02 -2.96
C ASP A 203 24.38 -7.43 -1.93
N LYS A 204 24.00 -6.14 -2.08
CA LYS A 204 23.00 -5.49 -1.23
C LYS A 204 21.61 -6.09 -1.29
N HIS A 205 21.22 -6.72 -2.41
CA HIS A 205 19.96 -7.46 -2.46
C HIS A 205 20.02 -8.72 -1.59
N LYS A 206 21.14 -9.47 -1.66
CA LYS A 206 21.33 -10.69 -0.87
C LYS A 206 21.40 -10.38 0.62
N GLU A 207 22.15 -9.34 1.00
CA GLU A 207 22.24 -8.89 2.39
C GLU A 207 20.86 -8.53 2.97
N LEU A 208 20.03 -7.82 2.18
CA LEU A 208 18.67 -7.49 2.57
C LEU A 208 17.77 -8.73 2.67
N GLU A 209 17.85 -9.65 1.70
CA GLU A 209 17.09 -10.90 1.68
C GLU A 209 17.42 -11.77 2.90
N ASP A 210 18.70 -11.95 3.22
CA ASP A 210 19.16 -12.71 4.38
C ASP A 210 18.73 -12.05 5.71
N LEU A 211 18.83 -10.72 5.80
CA LEU A 211 18.41 -9.97 6.98
C LEU A 211 16.90 -10.12 7.23
N VAL A 212 16.09 -10.01 6.17
CA VAL A 212 14.63 -10.17 6.26
C VAL A 212 14.26 -11.61 6.60
N ALA A 213 14.91 -12.61 5.98
CA ALA A 213 14.68 -14.02 6.30
C ALA A 213 14.95 -14.31 7.79
N LYS A 214 16.06 -13.77 8.32
CA LYS A 214 16.41 -13.87 9.73
C LYS A 214 15.42 -13.13 10.64
N PHE A 215 14.97 -11.94 10.24
CA PHE A 215 14.00 -11.15 11.02
C PHE A 215 12.64 -11.83 11.13
N LEU A 216 12.16 -12.43 10.03
CA LEU A 216 10.88 -13.14 9.97
C LEU A 216 10.97 -14.60 10.44
N ASN A 217 12.19 -15.10 10.70
CA ASN A 217 12.46 -16.49 11.04
C ASN A 217 11.91 -17.49 10.00
N VAL A 218 12.26 -17.25 8.72
CA VAL A 218 11.90 -18.10 7.57
C VAL A 218 13.17 -18.60 6.86
N GLU A 219 13.07 -19.66 6.07
CA GLU A 219 14.22 -20.24 5.35
C GLU A 219 14.82 -19.30 4.31
N ALA A 220 13.98 -18.54 3.60
CA ALA A 220 14.43 -17.61 2.56
C ALA A 220 13.45 -16.45 2.41
N ALA A 221 13.94 -15.32 1.91
CA ALA A 221 13.15 -14.16 1.51
C ALA A 221 13.60 -13.65 0.15
N MET A 222 12.70 -12.97 -0.57
CA MET A 222 12.99 -12.39 -1.87
C MET A 222 12.46 -10.95 -1.95
N VAL A 223 13.28 -10.04 -2.48
CA VAL A 223 12.95 -8.62 -2.58
C VAL A 223 12.37 -8.31 -3.96
N PHE A 224 11.27 -7.54 -3.96
CA PHE A 224 10.60 -7.03 -5.15
C PHE A 224 10.50 -5.51 -5.09
N GLY A 225 10.60 -4.84 -6.24
CA GLY A 225 10.60 -3.38 -6.32
C GLY A 225 9.27 -2.70 -5.94
N MET A 226 8.17 -3.45 -5.86
CA MET A 226 6.87 -2.90 -5.49
C MET A 226 5.99 -3.96 -4.81
N GLY A 227 5.40 -3.61 -3.65
CA GLY A 227 4.53 -4.53 -2.91
C GLY A 227 3.26 -4.97 -3.66
N PHE A 228 2.78 -4.18 -4.63
CA PHE A 228 1.71 -4.62 -5.53
C PHE A 228 2.19 -5.78 -6.43
N ALA A 229 3.36 -5.63 -7.04
CA ALA A 229 3.95 -6.61 -7.94
C ALA A 229 4.31 -7.92 -7.22
N THR A 230 4.78 -7.84 -5.96
CA THR A 230 5.05 -9.03 -5.12
C THR A 230 3.86 -9.98 -5.08
N ASN A 231 2.64 -9.46 -4.98
CA ASN A 231 1.45 -10.29 -4.91
C ASN A 231 0.96 -10.68 -6.31
N SER A 232 0.84 -9.69 -7.21
CA SER A 232 0.21 -9.92 -8.50
C SER A 232 1.02 -10.82 -9.43
N MET A 233 2.35 -10.82 -9.31
CA MET A 233 3.24 -11.57 -10.21
C MET A 233 3.64 -12.95 -9.66
N ASN A 234 3.65 -13.14 -8.34
CA ASN A 234 4.08 -14.42 -7.76
C ASN A 234 2.94 -15.44 -7.62
N ILE A 235 1.70 -15.01 -7.38
CA ILE A 235 0.56 -15.95 -7.29
C ILE A 235 0.44 -16.81 -8.57
N PRO A 236 0.51 -16.26 -9.79
CA PRO A 236 0.48 -17.07 -11.01
C PRO A 236 1.65 -18.05 -11.17
N ALA A 237 2.76 -17.85 -10.48
CA ALA A 237 3.89 -18.77 -10.49
C ALA A 237 3.70 -19.95 -9.53
N LEU A 238 2.84 -19.80 -8.51
CA LEU A 238 2.55 -20.82 -7.50
C LEU A 238 1.35 -21.67 -7.84
N VAL A 239 0.36 -21.11 -8.54
CA VAL A 239 -0.89 -21.80 -8.89
C VAL A 239 -1.31 -21.49 -10.31
N GLY A 240 -2.01 -22.43 -10.93
CA GLY A 240 -2.47 -22.34 -12.31
C GLY A 240 -3.88 -22.88 -12.54
N LYS A 241 -4.21 -23.17 -13.80
CA LYS A 241 -5.46 -23.87 -14.15
C LYS A 241 -5.50 -25.23 -13.46
N GLY A 242 -6.65 -25.57 -12.87
CA GLY A 242 -6.80 -26.80 -12.09
C GLY A 242 -6.50 -26.64 -10.61
N CYS A 243 -6.02 -25.48 -10.16
CA CYS A 243 -5.90 -25.17 -8.73
C CYS A 243 -7.14 -24.44 -8.19
N LEU A 244 -7.33 -24.50 -6.87
CA LEU A 244 -8.34 -23.73 -6.15
C LEU A 244 -7.69 -22.61 -5.33
N ILE A 245 -8.14 -21.37 -5.52
CA ILE A 245 -7.78 -20.22 -4.68
C ILE A 245 -8.97 -19.85 -3.81
N LEU A 246 -8.75 -19.87 -2.49
CA LEU A 246 -9.70 -19.31 -1.53
C LEU A 246 -9.26 -17.89 -1.17
N SER A 247 -10.08 -16.90 -1.51
CA SER A 247 -9.77 -15.48 -1.38
C SER A 247 -10.73 -14.80 -0.41
N ASP A 248 -10.20 -14.04 0.55
CA ASP A 248 -11.02 -13.18 1.40
C ASP A 248 -11.69 -12.08 0.57
N GLU A 249 -12.95 -11.74 0.87
CA GLU A 249 -13.73 -10.71 0.17
C GLU A 249 -13.08 -9.31 0.23
N LEU A 250 -12.28 -9.07 1.27
CA LEU A 250 -11.57 -7.82 1.44
C LEU A 250 -10.13 -7.89 0.90
N ASN A 251 -9.67 -8.96 0.26
CA ASN A 251 -8.27 -9.03 -0.21
C ASN A 251 -7.84 -7.78 -1.01
N HIS A 252 -6.60 -7.32 -0.77
CA HIS A 252 -6.04 -6.17 -1.48
C HIS A 252 -6.03 -6.41 -3.00
N ALA A 253 -6.23 -5.34 -3.80
CA ALA A 253 -6.37 -5.45 -5.25
C ALA A 253 -5.20 -6.19 -5.94
N SER A 254 -4.00 -6.15 -5.36
CA SER A 254 -2.85 -6.90 -5.86
C SER A 254 -3.01 -8.42 -5.77
N LEU A 255 -3.59 -8.92 -4.68
CA LEU A 255 -3.89 -10.35 -4.49
C LEU A 255 -5.01 -10.79 -5.44
N VAL A 256 -6.05 -9.96 -5.57
CA VAL A 256 -7.15 -10.21 -6.51
C VAL A 256 -6.65 -10.28 -7.94
N LEU A 257 -5.76 -9.37 -8.34
CA LEU A 257 -5.16 -9.40 -9.66
C LEU A 257 -4.30 -10.66 -9.86
N GLY A 258 -3.43 -11.00 -8.91
CA GLY A 258 -2.60 -12.21 -9.01
C GLY A 258 -3.43 -13.49 -9.11
N ALA A 259 -4.48 -13.61 -8.30
CA ALA A 259 -5.40 -14.73 -8.36
C ALA A 259 -6.17 -14.82 -9.69
N ARG A 260 -6.49 -13.68 -10.32
CA ARG A 260 -7.11 -13.67 -11.66
C ARG A 260 -6.13 -14.06 -12.75
N LEU A 261 -4.88 -13.61 -12.65
CA LEU A 261 -3.84 -13.89 -13.64
C LEU A 261 -3.41 -15.37 -13.64
N SER A 262 -3.52 -16.07 -12.51
CA SER A 262 -3.19 -17.50 -12.44
C SER A 262 -4.12 -18.38 -13.27
N GLY A 263 -5.35 -17.93 -13.56
CA GLY A 263 -6.36 -18.75 -14.22
C GLY A 263 -6.90 -19.90 -13.35
N ALA A 264 -6.57 -19.90 -12.05
CA ALA A 264 -7.10 -20.85 -11.08
C ALA A 264 -8.59 -20.61 -10.80
N THR A 265 -9.27 -21.61 -10.25
CA THR A 265 -10.65 -21.44 -9.78
C THR A 265 -10.65 -20.61 -8.51
N ILE A 266 -11.31 -19.45 -8.51
CA ILE A 266 -11.35 -18.56 -7.34
C ILE A 266 -12.68 -18.72 -6.61
N ARG A 267 -12.62 -18.84 -5.28
CA ARG A 267 -13.77 -18.80 -4.38
C ARG A 267 -13.58 -17.74 -3.32
N ILE A 268 -14.56 -16.84 -3.24
CA ILE A 268 -14.52 -15.73 -2.30
C ILE A 268 -15.23 -16.14 -1.02
N PHE A 269 -14.59 -15.95 0.13
CA PHE A 269 -15.20 -16.15 1.44
C PHE A 269 -15.39 -14.82 2.17
N LYS A 270 -16.42 -14.76 3.01
CA LYS A 270 -16.76 -13.57 3.79
C LYS A 270 -15.67 -13.31 4.83
N HIS A 271 -15.27 -12.05 4.99
CA HIS A 271 -14.15 -11.68 5.85
C HIS A 271 -14.39 -12.12 7.30
N ASN A 272 -13.33 -12.59 7.96
CA ASN A 272 -13.34 -13.01 9.36
C ASN A 272 -14.31 -14.18 9.66
N ARG A 273 -14.76 -14.92 8.64
CA ARG A 273 -15.45 -16.20 8.82
C ARG A 273 -14.41 -17.30 9.02
N LYS A 274 -14.59 -18.12 10.06
CA LYS A 274 -13.66 -19.22 10.40
C LYS A 274 -13.45 -20.16 9.20
N GLU A 275 -12.19 -20.39 8.86
CA GLU A 275 -11.76 -21.21 7.71
C GLU A 275 -12.34 -22.62 7.74
N LYS A 276 -12.35 -23.25 8.93
CA LYS A 276 -12.94 -24.58 9.12
C LYS A 276 -14.43 -24.65 8.77
N VAL A 277 -15.17 -23.56 8.97
CA VAL A 277 -16.61 -23.50 8.66
C VAL A 277 -16.85 -23.31 7.17
N PHE A 278 -15.91 -22.67 6.46
CA PHE A 278 -16.00 -22.46 5.02
C PHE A 278 -15.56 -23.70 4.23
N LEU A 279 -14.51 -24.40 4.69
CA LEU A 279 -14.10 -25.67 4.08
C LEU A 279 -15.15 -26.78 4.27
N SER A 280 -15.97 -26.72 5.32
CA SER A 280 -17.11 -27.62 5.51
C SER A 280 -18.36 -27.26 4.69
N ASP A 281 -18.31 -26.21 3.85
CA ASP A 281 -19.46 -25.80 3.05
C ASP A 281 -19.77 -26.87 1.98
N PRO A 282 -20.99 -27.45 1.95
CA PRO A 282 -21.36 -28.50 1.01
C PRO A 282 -21.18 -28.09 -0.46
N CYS A 283 -21.29 -26.78 -0.77
CA CYS A 283 -21.06 -26.26 -2.11
C CYS A 283 -19.59 -26.34 -2.53
N LEU A 284 -18.64 -26.22 -1.59
CA LEU A 284 -17.22 -26.44 -1.84
C LEU A 284 -16.90 -27.93 -1.97
N MET A 285 -17.47 -28.75 -1.08
CA MET A 285 -17.31 -30.21 -1.12
C MET A 285 -17.86 -30.83 -2.42
N GLY A 286 -18.98 -30.32 -2.93
CA GLY A 286 -19.52 -30.74 -4.23
C GLY A 286 -18.68 -30.32 -5.43
N MET A 287 -17.85 -29.28 -5.32
CA MET A 287 -16.90 -28.93 -6.37
C MET A 287 -15.71 -29.88 -6.39
N PHE A 288 -15.21 -30.32 -5.23
CA PHE A 288 -14.14 -31.32 -5.17
C PHE A 288 -14.59 -32.68 -5.76
N GLN A 289 -15.88 -33.02 -5.70
CA GLN A 289 -16.43 -34.24 -6.30
C GLN A 289 -16.40 -34.28 -7.85
N GLY A 290 -16.24 -33.12 -8.51
CA GLY A 290 -16.21 -33.03 -9.98
C GLY A 290 -14.81 -33.14 -10.59
N PHE A 291 -13.76 -33.24 -9.77
CA PHE A 291 -12.38 -33.38 -10.22
C PHE A 291 -11.89 -34.80 -9.94
N GLU A 292 -11.34 -35.45 -10.96
CA GLU A 292 -10.81 -36.83 -10.86
C GLU A 292 -9.44 -36.87 -10.16
N GLU A 293 -8.76 -35.72 -10.00
CA GLU A 293 -7.43 -35.60 -9.38
C GLU A 293 -7.45 -34.74 -8.10
N GLU A 294 -6.49 -35.00 -7.20
CA GLU A 294 -6.27 -34.18 -6.00
C GLU A 294 -5.94 -32.73 -6.39
N MET A 295 -6.75 -31.79 -5.93
CA MET A 295 -6.55 -30.36 -6.16
C MET A 295 -5.47 -29.79 -5.25
N GLU A 296 -4.43 -29.21 -5.84
CA GLU A 296 -3.56 -28.28 -5.13
C GLU A 296 -4.31 -26.98 -4.83
N GLY A 297 -4.41 -26.64 -3.54
CA GLY A 297 -5.14 -25.48 -3.04
C GLY A 297 -4.21 -24.41 -2.48
N LEU A 298 -4.40 -23.16 -2.91
CA LEU A 298 -3.74 -22.00 -2.30
C LEU A 298 -4.76 -21.20 -1.48
N PHE A 299 -4.49 -21.08 -0.19
CA PHE A 299 -5.31 -20.29 0.71
C PHE A 299 -4.75 -18.87 0.83
N ILE A 300 -5.49 -17.87 0.33
CA ILE A 300 -5.08 -16.46 0.36
C ILE A 300 -5.97 -15.70 1.35
N LYS A 301 -5.46 -15.56 2.55
CA LYS A 301 -6.04 -14.73 3.61
C LYS A 301 -5.16 -13.52 3.85
N THR A 302 -5.79 -12.36 3.92
CA THR A 302 -5.10 -11.16 4.39
C THR A 302 -5.00 -11.26 5.91
N GLU A 303 -3.79 -11.46 6.44
CA GLU A 303 -3.51 -11.34 7.87
C GLU A 303 -2.86 -10.00 8.21
N GLY A 304 -3.54 -9.18 9.02
CA GLY A 304 -3.05 -7.86 9.48
C GLY A 304 -3.98 -6.68 9.20
N GLY A 305 -3.51 -5.47 9.56
CA GLY A 305 -4.28 -4.22 9.51
C GLY A 305 -4.71 -3.84 8.08
N PHE A 306 -6.02 -3.71 7.88
CA PHE A 306 -6.60 -3.46 6.57
C PHE A 306 -6.35 -2.04 6.06
N LYS A 307 -5.69 -1.91 4.90
CA LYS A 307 -5.25 -0.63 4.31
C LYS A 307 -6.36 0.44 4.17
N LYS A 308 -7.62 0.04 4.03
CA LYS A 308 -8.76 0.95 3.83
C LYS A 308 -9.78 0.98 4.98
N ARG A 309 -9.70 0.05 5.91
CA ARG A 309 -10.75 -0.18 6.93
C ARG A 309 -10.19 -0.55 8.30
N GLY A 310 -8.88 -0.51 8.55
CA GLY A 310 -8.32 -0.77 9.89
C GLY A 310 -8.67 -2.12 10.53
N LYS A 311 -9.22 -3.08 9.76
CA LYS A 311 -9.62 -4.40 10.24
C LYS A 311 -8.39 -5.25 10.52
N CYS A 312 -8.38 -5.99 11.62
CA CYS A 312 -7.31 -6.94 11.94
C CYS A 312 -7.91 -8.34 12.02
N SER A 313 -7.51 -9.22 11.10
CA SER A 313 -7.90 -10.63 11.20
C SER A 313 -7.12 -11.31 12.33
N THR A 314 -7.82 -12.02 13.20
CA THR A 314 -7.19 -12.93 14.16
C THR A 314 -7.09 -14.33 13.57
N SER A 315 -5.89 -14.90 13.51
CA SER A 315 -5.69 -16.30 13.11
C SER A 315 -5.95 -17.24 14.29
N ARG A 316 -6.73 -18.29 14.05
CA ARG A 316 -6.79 -19.53 14.81
C ARG A 316 -7.16 -20.67 13.88
#